data_AF-A0A6P0U5D6-F1
#
_entry.id   AF-A0A6P0U5D6-F1
#
_cell.length_a   1.000
_cell.length_b   1.000
_cell.length_c   1.000
_cell.angle_alpha   90.00
_cell.angle_beta   90.00
_cell.angle_gamma   90.00
#
_symmetry.space_group_name_H-M   'P 1'
#
loop_
_entity.id
_entity.type
_entity.pdbx_description
1 polymer ?
#
loop_
_entity_poly.entity_id
_entity_poly.type
_entity_poly.pdbx_seq_one_letter_code
_entity_poly.pdbx_strand_id
1 'polypeptide(L)'
;MEHQYTGRVTGIDKKGRSFTELEKFILDKNPGTLATQERYINFGKVIQNYVQEGVVFASLPCGIMRDLLKLDFTGVDNFRLVGIDIDSESLELAKKLAEEYG
;
A
#
# COMPACT_ATOMS: atom_id res chain seq x y z
N MET A 1 1.81 12.76 -5.54
CA MET A 1 2.03 11.29 -5.70
C MET A 1 0.74 10.48 -5.66
N GLU A 2 -0.36 10.99 -5.09
CA GLU A 2 -1.64 10.26 -4.99
C GLU A 2 -2.19 9.73 -6.32
N HIS A 3 -2.11 10.47 -7.43
CA HIS A 3 -2.69 10.05 -8.71
C HIS A 3 -2.14 8.70 -9.22
N GLN A 4 -0.92 8.31 -8.83
CA GLN A 4 -0.36 7.01 -9.24
C GLN A 4 -0.99 5.82 -8.52
N TYR A 5 -1.70 6.05 -7.41
CA TYR A 5 -2.31 5.02 -6.57
C TYR A 5 -3.83 5.18 -6.43
N THR A 6 -4.39 6.31 -6.88
CA THR A 6 -5.82 6.58 -6.96
C THR A 6 -6.37 6.51 -8.39
N GLY A 7 -5.56 6.09 -9.38
CA GLY A 7 -6.00 6.00 -10.79
C GLY A 7 -7.32 5.25 -10.97
N ARG A 8 -7.55 4.18 -10.19
CA ARG A 8 -8.84 3.48 -10.12
C ARG A 8 -9.99 4.38 -9.66
N VAL A 9 -9.77 5.22 -8.66
CA VAL A 9 -10.75 6.15 -8.09
C VAL A 9 -11.04 7.29 -9.06
N THR A 10 -10.02 7.82 -9.75
CA THR A 10 -10.17 8.92 -10.70
C THR A 10 -10.65 8.46 -12.09
N GLY A 11 -10.45 7.18 -12.44
CA GLY A 11 -10.72 6.64 -13.77
C GLY A 11 -9.76 7.16 -14.84
N ILE A 12 -8.61 7.72 -14.43
CA ILE A 12 -7.64 8.40 -15.29
C ILE A 12 -6.25 7.76 -15.09
N ASP A 13 -5.54 7.54 -16.19
CA ASP A 13 -4.19 6.99 -16.17
C ASP A 13 -3.11 8.03 -15.85
N LYS A 14 -1.85 7.60 -15.75
CA LYS A 14 -0.71 8.51 -15.46
C LYS A 14 -0.46 9.58 -16.54
N LYS A 15 -1.10 9.48 -17.71
CA LYS A 15 -1.01 10.43 -18.83
C LYS A 15 -2.24 11.33 -18.95
N GLY A 16 -3.18 11.26 -18.00
CA GLY A 16 -4.39 12.08 -18.04
C GLY A 16 -5.48 11.53 -18.96
N ARG A 17 -5.36 10.29 -19.44
CA ARG A 17 -6.36 9.66 -20.32
C ARG A 17 -7.38 8.89 -19.49
N SER A 18 -8.65 8.95 -19.88
CA SER A 18 -9.68 8.10 -19.29
C SER A 18 -9.37 6.63 -19.55
N PHE A 19 -9.67 5.76 -18.58
CA PHE A 19 -9.53 4.32 -18.77
C PHE A 19 -10.44 3.78 -19.86
N THR A 20 -9.89 2.84 -20.61
CA THR A 20 -10.62 1.97 -21.53
C THR A 20 -11.57 1.04 -20.75
N GLU A 21 -12.54 0.46 -21.46
CA GLU A 21 -13.46 -0.51 -20.85
C GLU A 21 -12.73 -1.76 -20.34
N LEU A 22 -11.62 -2.15 -20.97
CA LEU A 22 -10.79 -3.26 -20.50
C LEU A 22 -10.07 -2.91 -19.19
N GLU A 23 -9.46 -1.72 -19.09
CA GLU A 23 -8.77 -1.28 -17.87
C GLU A 23 -9.75 -1.18 -16.69
N LYS A 24 -10.94 -0.62 -16.91
CA LYS A 24 -12.02 -0.59 -15.90
C LYS A 24 -12.43 -2.00 -15.49
N PHE A 25 -12.64 -2.90 -16.45
CA PHE A 25 -12.99 -4.28 -16.15
C PHE A 25 -11.92 -4.95 -15.27
N ILE A 26 -10.64 -4.78 -15.60
CA ILE A 26 -9.54 -5.38 -14.83
C ILE A 26 -9.49 -4.83 -13.40
N LEU A 27 -9.70 -3.52 -13.21
CA LEU A 27 -9.57 -2.88 -11.91
C LEU A 27 -10.82 -3.06 -11.02
N ASP A 28 -12.00 -3.14 -11.62
CA ASP A 28 -13.29 -3.06 -10.91
C ASP A 28 -14.12 -4.34 -10.95
N LYS A 29 -13.85 -5.26 -11.88
CA LYS A 29 -14.70 -6.44 -12.11
C LYS A 29 -13.94 -7.76 -12.16
N ASN A 30 -12.63 -7.73 -12.42
CA ASN A 30 -11.83 -8.96 -12.41
C ASN A 30 -11.79 -9.54 -10.97
N PRO A 31 -12.23 -10.80 -10.76
CA PRO A 31 -12.29 -11.37 -9.42
C PRO A 31 -10.94 -11.44 -8.71
N GLY A 32 -9.84 -11.70 -9.42
CA GLY A 32 -8.50 -11.76 -8.82
C GLY A 32 -8.00 -10.40 -8.35
N THR A 33 -8.29 -9.35 -9.12
CA THR A 33 -7.98 -7.98 -8.72
C THR A 33 -8.79 -7.57 -7.49
N LEU A 34 -10.11 -7.81 -7.51
CA LEU A 34 -10.99 -7.49 -6.38
C LEU A 34 -10.58 -8.24 -5.11
N ALA A 35 -10.33 -9.55 -5.19
CA ALA A 35 -9.88 -10.36 -4.06
C ALA A 35 -8.56 -9.82 -3.46
N THR A 36 -7.64 -9.34 -4.31
CA THR A 36 -6.37 -8.75 -3.83
C THR A 36 -6.58 -7.41 -3.12
N GLN A 37 -7.48 -6.57 -3.64
CA GLN A 37 -7.84 -5.30 -3.01
C GLN A 37 -8.55 -5.50 -1.66
N GLU A 38 -9.48 -6.44 -1.59
CA GLU A 38 -10.15 -6.84 -0.35
C GLU A 38 -9.15 -7.41 0.66
N ARG A 39 -8.24 -8.28 0.21
CA ARG A 39 -7.17 -8.84 1.05
C ARG A 39 -6.30 -7.75 1.65
N TYR A 40 -5.92 -6.73 0.88
CA TYR A 40 -5.16 -5.58 1.40
C TYR A 40 -5.89 -4.89 2.56
N ILE A 41 -7.20 -4.61 2.39
CA ILE A 41 -8.01 -3.97 3.44
C ILE A 41 -8.12 -4.87 4.68
N ASN A 42 -8.40 -6.15 4.50
CA ASN A 42 -8.58 -7.10 5.60
C ASN A 42 -7.27 -7.31 6.36
N PHE A 43 -6.14 -7.44 5.67
CA PHE A 43 -4.83 -7.57 6.30
C PHE A 43 -4.46 -6.32 7.09
N GLY A 44 -4.72 -5.12 6.54
CA GLY A 44 -4.53 -3.87 7.29
C GLY A 44 -5.29 -3.87 8.62
N LYS A 45 -6.57 -4.27 8.63
CA LYS A 45 -7.38 -4.40 9.86
C LYS A 45 -6.80 -5.43 10.84
N VAL A 46 -6.32 -6.56 10.33
CA VAL A 46 -5.74 -7.61 11.17
C VAL A 46 -4.44 -7.14 11.81
N ILE A 47 -3.53 -6.54 11.03
CA ILE A 47 -2.23 -6.06 11.52
C ILE A 47 -2.41 -4.91 12.51
N GLN A 48 -3.38 -4.01 12.27
CA GLN A 48 -3.70 -2.89 13.15
C GLN A 48 -3.98 -3.33 14.60
N ASN A 49 -4.57 -4.51 14.81
CA ASN A 49 -4.84 -5.03 16.16
C ASN A 49 -3.56 -5.38 16.96
N TYR A 50 -2.41 -5.43 16.29
CA TYR A 50 -1.11 -5.70 16.90
C TYR A 50 -0.23 -4.44 17.03
N VAL A 51 -0.74 -3.27 16.62
CA VAL A 51 -0.05 -1.99 16.81
C VAL A 51 -0.06 -1.65 18.30
N GLN A 52 1.12 -1.54 18.88
CA GLN A 52 1.33 -1.24 20.29
C GLN A 52 2.75 -0.68 20.51
N GLU A 53 2.98 -0.09 21.68
CA GLU A 53 4.29 0.45 22.05
C GLU A 53 5.41 -0.62 21.98
N GLY A 54 6.53 -0.24 21.38
CA GLY A 54 7.70 -1.07 21.17
C GLY A 54 7.57 -2.11 20.05
N VAL A 55 6.48 -2.10 19.26
CA VAL A 55 6.29 -3.10 18.20
C VAL A 55 7.33 -2.96 17.08
N VAL A 56 7.77 -4.11 16.56
CA VAL A 56 8.60 -4.19 15.36
C VAL A 56 7.86 -5.00 14.31
N PHE A 57 7.47 -4.37 13.21
CA PHE A 57 6.90 -5.06 12.06
C PHE A 57 7.94 -5.21 10.95
N ALA A 58 7.90 -6.36 10.27
CA ALA A 58 8.68 -6.60 9.08
C ALA A 58 7.76 -7.02 7.92
N SER A 59 7.98 -6.45 6.73
CA SER A 59 7.31 -6.84 5.50
C SER A 59 8.33 -7.44 4.53
N LEU A 60 8.03 -8.63 3.99
CA LEU A 60 8.93 -9.41 3.13
C LEU A 60 8.10 -10.26 2.14
N PRO A 61 8.29 -10.11 0.82
CA PRO A 61 8.91 -8.94 0.16
C PRO A 61 8.06 -7.68 0.42
N CYS A 62 8.70 -6.54 0.73
CA CYS A 62 7.94 -5.35 1.14
C CYS A 62 7.32 -4.59 -0.03
N GLY A 63 7.82 -4.72 -1.26
CA GLY A 63 7.51 -3.80 -2.35
C GLY A 63 7.72 -2.36 -1.89
N ILE A 64 6.69 -1.52 -2.01
CA ILE A 64 6.71 -0.13 -1.51
C ILE A 64 6.27 0.02 -0.03
N MET A 65 6.13 -1.09 0.70
CA MET A 65 5.81 -1.16 2.15
C MET A 65 4.48 -0.52 2.57
N ARG A 66 3.51 -0.43 1.66
CA ARG A 66 2.24 0.27 1.89
C ARG A 66 1.35 -0.41 2.94
N ASP A 67 1.48 -1.72 3.09
CA ASP A 67 0.80 -2.54 4.10
C ASP A 67 1.07 -2.07 5.53
N LEU A 68 2.31 -1.67 5.83
CA LEU A 68 2.71 -1.20 7.17
C LEU A 68 2.67 0.32 7.31
N LEU A 69 3.11 1.06 6.29
CA LEU A 69 3.16 2.54 6.32
C LEU A 69 1.78 3.20 6.43
N LYS A 70 0.69 2.48 6.12
CA LYS A 70 -0.67 3.00 6.20
C LYS A 70 -1.44 2.58 7.44
N LEU A 71 -0.80 1.92 8.39
CA LEU A 71 -1.38 1.65 9.70
C LEU A 71 -1.49 2.95 10.51
N ASP A 72 -2.41 2.98 11.46
CA ASP A 72 -2.58 4.08 12.39
C ASP A 72 -1.71 3.85 13.63
N PHE A 73 -0.69 4.69 13.81
CA PHE A 73 0.18 4.70 14.98
C PHE A 73 -0.14 5.86 15.93
N THR A 74 -1.31 6.49 15.83
CA THR A 74 -1.70 7.58 16.73
C THR A 74 -1.65 7.10 18.19
N GLY A 75 -0.82 7.76 19.00
CA GLY A 75 -0.62 7.40 20.42
C GLY A 75 0.37 6.26 20.66
N VAL A 76 1.11 5.83 19.64
CA VAL A 76 2.25 4.89 19.73
C VAL A 76 3.50 5.62 19.27
N ASP A 77 4.38 5.95 20.21
CA ASP A 77 5.54 6.80 19.94
C ASP A 77 6.79 5.98 19.60
N ASN A 78 6.89 4.76 20.14
CA ASN A 78 8.02 3.87 19.86
C ASN A 78 7.55 2.67 19.04
N PHE A 79 7.90 2.65 17.77
CA PHE A 79 7.72 1.48 16.91
C PHE A 79 8.82 1.44 15.85
N ARG A 80 8.97 0.30 15.18
CA ARG A 80 9.90 0.15 14.07
C ARG A 80 9.28 -0.64 12.94
N LEU A 81 9.41 -0.11 11.73
CA LEU A 81 9.03 -0.80 10.49
C LEU A 81 10.29 -1.22 9.73
N VAL A 82 10.31 -2.46 9.26
CA VAL A 82 11.44 -3.04 8.51
C VAL A 82 10.95 -3.58 7.17
N GLY A 83 11.36 -2.93 6.09
CA GLY A 83 11.11 -3.41 4.73
C GLY A 83 12.30 -4.23 4.22
N ILE A 84 12.02 -5.42 3.68
CA ILE A 84 13.01 -6.24 3.00
C ILE A 84 12.49 -6.56 1.61
N ASP A 85 13.26 -6.18 0.59
CA ASP A 85 12.99 -6.54 -0.79
C ASP A 85 14.30 -6.76 -1.54
N ILE A 86 14.24 -7.59 -2.58
CA ILE A 86 15.37 -7.82 -3.49
C ILE A 86 15.44 -6.73 -4.56
N ASP A 87 14.30 -6.12 -4.89
CA ASP A 87 14.22 -5.05 -5.88
C ASP A 87 14.57 -3.69 -5.26
N SER A 88 15.71 -3.13 -5.70
CA SER A 88 16.15 -1.81 -5.26
C SER A 88 15.17 -0.69 -5.63
N GLU A 89 14.44 -0.79 -6.74
CA GLU A 89 13.46 0.24 -7.13
C GLU A 89 12.29 0.27 -6.13
N SER A 90 11.78 -0.90 -5.77
CA SER A 90 10.79 -1.05 -4.70
C SER A 90 11.24 -0.43 -3.38
N LEU A 91 12.50 -0.68 -2.96
CA LEU A 91 13.06 -0.08 -1.75
C LEU A 91 13.16 1.45 -1.82
N GLU A 92 13.55 2.02 -2.98
CA GLU A 92 13.59 3.48 -3.16
C GLU A 92 12.18 4.11 -3.13
N LEU A 93 11.18 3.43 -3.69
CA LEU A 93 9.79 3.87 -3.60
C LEU A 93 9.24 3.72 -2.17
N ALA A 94 9.61 2.67 -1.44
CA ALA A 94 9.25 2.50 -0.03
C ALA A 94 9.82 3.62 0.83
N LYS A 95 11.09 4.01 0.63
CA LYS A 95 11.71 5.16 1.31
C LYS A 95 10.94 6.46 1.06
N LYS A 96 10.61 6.74 -0.21
CA LYS A 96 9.82 7.93 -0.57
C LYS A 96 8.44 7.93 0.07
N LEU A 97 7.78 6.78 0.15
CA LEU A 97 6.48 6.68 0.81
C LEU A 97 6.60 6.83 2.33
N ALA A 98 7.69 6.35 2.93
CA ALA A 98 7.97 6.50 4.35
C ALA A 98 8.19 7.97 4.75
N GLU A 99 8.73 8.82 3.88
CA GLU A 99 8.80 10.28 4.13
C GLU A 99 7.42 10.93 4.29
N GLU A 100 6.35 10.32 3.76
CA GLU A 100 4.97 10.85 3.84
C GLU A 100 4.17 10.28 5.03
N TYR A 101 4.47 9.05 5.46
CA TYR A 101 3.64 8.33 6.44
C TYR A 101 4.39 7.68 7.62
N GLY A 102 5.72 7.68 7.59
CA GLY A 102 6.57 7.03 8.61
C GLY A 102 7.23 7.99 9.57
#